data_AF-A0A6P3ZQ04-F1
#
_entry.id   AF-A0A6P3ZQ04-F1
#
_cell.length_a   1.000
_cell.length_b   1.000
_cell.length_c   1.000
_cell.angle_alpha   90.00
_cell.angle_beta   90.00
_cell.angle_gamma   90.00
#
_symmetry.space_group_name_H-M   'P 1'
#
loop_
_entity.id
_entity.type
_entity.pdbx_description
1 polymer ?
#
loop_
_entity_poly.entity_id
_entity_poly.type
_entity_poly.pdbx_seq_one_letter_code
_entity_poly.pdbx_strand_id
1 'polypeptide(L)'
;MLQREAAENAREMLVSAIVENLDIERELCPLSNIFTTADLGCSTGPNTFIAVQNIIEAVSQAFQTKNQSQIPDFQVYFSDHVSNDFNILTANLLKDGKYFAAGVPGSFHGRLFPKASLSFVYSSYALQWLSKAPQELRDSNLPACNKGSDSATII
;
A
#
# COMPACT_ATOMS: atom_id res chain seq x y z
N MET A 1 10.53 -6.76 -12.98
CA MET A 1 9.93 -6.36 -14.26
C MET A 1 8.41 -6.58 -14.22
N LEU A 2 7.94 -7.80 -13.92
CA LEU A 2 6.51 -8.15 -13.87
C LEU A 2 5.65 -7.28 -12.94
N GLN A 3 6.07 -7.06 -11.68
CA GLN A 3 5.30 -6.27 -10.71
C GLN A 3 5.07 -4.83 -11.16
N ARG A 4 6.09 -4.21 -11.77
CA ARG A 4 6.01 -2.83 -12.25
C ARG A 4 5.05 -2.74 -13.43
N GLU A 5 5.19 -3.62 -14.41
CA GLU A 5 4.32 -3.66 -15.58
C GLU A 5 2.85 -3.88 -15.19
N ALA A 6 2.58 -4.79 -14.25
CA ALA A 6 1.24 -5.00 -13.73
C ALA A 6 0.67 -3.77 -13.02
N ALA A 7 1.49 -3.04 -12.25
CA ALA A 7 1.09 -1.78 -11.63
C ALA A 7 0.78 -0.69 -12.67
N GLU A 8 1.58 -0.58 -13.74
CA GLU A 8 1.31 0.35 -14.85
C GLU A 8 0.00 0.00 -15.57
N ASN A 9 -0.24 -1.29 -15.85
CA ASN A 9 -1.47 -1.76 -16.49
C ASN A 9 -2.72 -1.49 -15.62
N ALA A 10 -2.57 -1.53 -14.29
CA ALA A 10 -3.65 -1.24 -13.34
C ALA A 10 -3.81 0.27 -13.03
N ARG A 11 -2.90 1.11 -13.52
CA ARG A 11 -2.82 2.54 -13.14
C ARG A 11 -4.09 3.30 -13.46
N GLU A 12 -4.62 3.15 -14.68
CA GLU A 12 -5.82 3.88 -15.10
C GLU A 12 -7.04 3.48 -14.26
N MET A 13 -7.19 2.18 -14.00
CA MET A 13 -8.24 1.67 -13.13
C MET A 13 -8.13 2.24 -11.71
N LEU A 14 -6.91 2.32 -11.15
CA LEU A 14 -6.65 2.93 -9.85
C LEU A 14 -7.04 4.42 -9.83
N VAL A 15 -6.59 5.18 -10.83
CA VAL A 15 -6.86 6.63 -10.90
C VAL A 15 -8.36 6.89 -11.03
N SER A 16 -9.05 6.20 -11.94
CA SER A 16 -10.50 6.35 -12.12
C SER A 16 -11.26 5.99 -10.84
N ALA A 17 -10.89 4.89 -10.19
CA ALA A 17 -11.52 4.48 -8.94
C ALA A 17 -11.38 5.55 -7.84
N ILE A 18 -10.20 6.18 -7.70
CA ILE A 18 -9.99 7.27 -6.75
C ILE A 18 -10.85 8.49 -7.11
N VAL A 19 -10.77 8.97 -8.36
CA VAL A 19 -11.47 10.19 -8.77
C VAL A 19 -12.99 10.07 -8.62
N GLU A 20 -13.55 8.91 -8.97
CA GLU A 20 -15.00 8.67 -8.92
C GLU A 20 -15.51 8.45 -7.49
N ASN A 21 -14.75 7.76 -6.63
CA ASN A 21 -15.26 7.28 -5.34
C ASN A 21 -14.75 8.09 -4.13
N LEU A 22 -13.79 9.00 -4.30
CA LEU A 22 -13.23 9.74 -3.18
C LEU A 22 -14.21 10.77 -2.61
N ASP A 23 -14.76 10.52 -1.43
CA ASP A 23 -15.61 11.47 -0.71
C ASP A 23 -14.77 12.42 0.16
N ILE A 24 -14.43 13.59 -0.37
CA ILE A 24 -13.47 14.52 0.24
C ILE A 24 -13.84 14.91 1.69
N GLU A 25 -15.12 15.16 1.97
CA GLU A 25 -15.56 15.60 3.30
C GLU A 25 -15.40 14.49 4.35
N ARG A 26 -15.56 13.23 3.93
CA ARG A 26 -15.41 12.07 4.81
C ARG A 26 -13.95 11.65 4.97
N GLU A 27 -13.18 11.74 3.89
CA GLU A 27 -11.83 11.17 3.82
C GLU A 27 -10.74 12.10 4.38
N LEU A 28 -11.05 13.37 4.60
CA LEU A 28 -10.14 14.30 5.25
C LEU A 28 -10.20 14.20 6.77
N CYS A 29 -9.04 14.33 7.41
CA CYS A 29 -9.00 14.59 8.84
C CYS A 29 -9.72 15.93 9.13
N PRO A 30 -10.83 15.94 9.89
CA PRO A 30 -11.63 17.15 10.12
C PRO A 30 -10.85 18.28 10.80
N LEU A 31 -9.74 17.94 11.47
CA LEU A 31 -8.95 18.86 12.29
C LEU A 31 -7.73 19.42 11.56
N SER A 32 -7.29 18.85 10.43
CA SER A 32 -5.97 19.19 9.86
C SER A 32 -5.85 19.19 8.34
N ASN A 33 -6.91 18.94 7.57
CA ASN A 33 -6.85 18.86 6.09
C ASN A 33 -5.71 17.95 5.59
N ILE A 34 -5.56 16.79 6.24
CA ILE A 34 -4.55 15.78 5.88
C ILE A 34 -5.26 14.62 5.21
N PHE A 35 -4.71 14.18 4.07
CA PHE A 35 -5.07 12.93 3.43
C PHE A 35 -4.07 11.85 3.85
N THR A 36 -4.58 10.78 4.47
CA THR A 36 -3.74 9.71 5.01
C THR A 36 -3.83 8.46 4.14
N THR A 37 -2.70 7.93 3.70
CA THR A 37 -2.66 6.73 2.87
C THR A 37 -1.59 5.75 3.34
N ALA A 38 -1.79 4.46 3.08
CA ALA A 38 -0.82 3.41 3.38
C ALA A 38 -0.57 2.50 2.17
N ASP A 39 0.69 2.16 1.93
CA ASP A 39 1.09 1.05 1.06
C ASP A 39 1.42 -0.19 1.92
N LEU A 40 0.62 -1.25 1.79
CA LEU A 40 0.78 -2.51 2.51
C LEU A 40 1.54 -3.52 1.64
N GLY A 41 2.77 -3.84 2.07
CA GLY A 41 3.74 -4.63 1.31
C GLY A 41 4.63 -3.76 0.42
N CYS A 42 5.15 -2.66 0.96
CA CYS A 42 5.87 -1.64 0.20
C CYS A 42 7.26 -2.09 -0.31
N SER A 43 7.84 -3.14 0.28
CA SER A 43 9.21 -3.58 0.07
C SER A 43 10.20 -2.40 0.23
N THR A 44 11.19 -2.27 -0.65
CA THR A 44 12.26 -1.27 -0.57
C THR A 44 12.28 -0.27 -1.74
N GLY A 45 11.26 -0.30 -2.60
CA GLY A 45 11.17 0.49 -3.83
C GLY A 45 11.88 -0.11 -5.05
N PRO A 46 11.77 0.53 -6.24
CA PRO A 46 11.15 1.84 -6.48
C PRO A 46 9.62 1.80 -6.69
N ASN A 47 9.03 0.62 -6.86
CA ASN A 47 7.62 0.47 -7.25
C ASN A 47 6.65 1.18 -6.28
N THR A 48 6.88 1.08 -4.97
CA THR A 48 6.07 1.75 -3.94
C THR A 48 6.01 3.27 -4.15
N PHE A 49 7.12 3.92 -4.51
CA PHE A 49 7.16 5.37 -4.71
C PHE A 49 6.39 5.79 -5.96
N ILE A 50 6.45 4.98 -7.03
CA ILE A 50 5.66 5.21 -8.25
C ILE A 50 4.17 5.08 -7.94
N ALA A 51 3.78 4.03 -7.19
CA ALA A 51 2.40 3.83 -6.79
C ALA A 51 1.88 4.98 -5.93
N VAL A 52 2.65 5.41 -4.92
CA VAL A 52 2.32 6.54 -4.06
C VAL A 52 2.18 7.83 -4.87
N GLN A 53 3.09 8.09 -5.82
CA GLN A 53 3.01 9.27 -6.68
C GLN A 53 1.71 9.26 -7.51
N ASN A 54 1.35 8.12 -8.11
CA ASN A 54 0.10 7.97 -8.86
C ASN A 54 -1.13 8.21 -7.97
N ILE A 55 -1.12 7.75 -6.72
CA ILE A 55 -2.22 7.98 -5.76
C ILE A 55 -2.34 9.46 -5.41
N ILE A 56 -1.23 10.13 -5.09
CA ILE A 56 -1.21 11.57 -4.75
C ILE A 56 -1.74 12.40 -5.93
N GLU A 57 -1.33 12.07 -7.15
CA GLU A 57 -1.81 12.75 -8.37
C GLU A 57 -3.31 12.53 -8.57
N ALA A 58 -3.79 11.29 -8.44
CA ALA A 58 -5.20 10.96 -8.57
C ALA A 58 -6.08 11.67 -7.53
N VAL A 59 -5.63 11.70 -6.26
CA VAL A 59 -6.32 12.41 -5.20
C VAL A 59 -6.32 13.91 -5.47
N SER A 60 -5.18 14.49 -5.85
CA SER A 60 -5.08 15.91 -6.22
C SER A 60 -6.04 16.27 -7.36
N GLN A 61 -6.15 15.42 -8.38
CA GLN A 61 -7.08 15.58 -9.49
C GLN A 61 -8.54 15.48 -9.02
N ALA A 62 -8.85 14.57 -8.09
CA ALA A 62 -10.19 14.45 -7.52
C ALA A 62 -10.61 15.73 -6.78
N PHE A 63 -9.70 16.35 -6.02
CA PHE A 63 -9.92 17.64 -5.36
C PHE A 63 -10.21 18.76 -6.37
N GLN A 64 -9.40 18.85 -7.42
CA GLN A 64 -9.59 19.85 -8.47
C GLN A 64 -10.93 19.68 -9.20
N THR A 65 -11.30 18.44 -9.55
CA THR A 65 -12.56 18.13 -10.25
C THR A 65 -13.79 18.48 -9.40
N LYS A 66 -13.67 18.39 -8.07
CA LYS A 66 -14.73 18.73 -7.11
C LYS A 66 -14.71 20.19 -6.67
N ASN A 67 -13.98 21.06 -7.39
CA ASN A 67 -13.85 22.50 -7.12
C ASN A 67 -13.32 22.83 -5.70
N GLN A 68 -12.51 21.94 -5.11
CA GLN A 68 -11.85 22.21 -3.85
C GLN A 68 -10.59 23.05 -4.11
N SER A 69 -10.52 24.24 -3.51
CA SER A 69 -9.44 25.20 -3.74
C SER A 69 -8.13 24.83 -3.05
N GLN A 70 -8.17 23.96 -2.03
CA GLN A 70 -7.00 23.57 -1.25
C GLN A 70 -6.77 22.06 -1.35
N ILE A 71 -5.63 21.69 -1.93
CA ILE A 71 -5.14 20.30 -1.93
C ILE A 71 -4.66 19.99 -0.50
N PRO A 72 -4.97 18.80 0.05
CA PRO A 72 -4.55 18.44 1.40
C PRO A 72 -3.06 18.16 1.48
N ASP A 73 -2.51 18.24 2.69
CA ASP A 73 -1.20 17.65 2.96
C ASP A 73 -1.33 16.12 2.92
N PHE A 74 -0.32 15.45 2.37
CA PHE A 74 -0.31 14.00 2.24
C PHE A 74 0.56 13.38 3.33
N GLN A 75 -0.02 12.46 4.10
CA GLN A 75 0.73 11.56 4.99
C GLN A 75 0.68 10.14 4.42
N VAL A 76 1.84 9.61 4.07
CA VAL A 76 2.02 8.28 3.49
C VAL A 76 2.70 7.37 4.52
N TYR A 77 2.11 6.20 4.73
CA TYR A 77 2.67 5.13 5.54
C TYR A 77 3.16 4.00 4.63
N PHE A 78 4.42 3.65 4.74
CA PHE A 78 5.02 2.51 4.06
C PHE A 78 5.10 1.34 5.02
N SER A 79 4.26 0.33 4.81
CA SER A 79 4.20 -0.84 5.68
C SER A 79 4.74 -2.08 4.99
N ASP A 80 5.58 -2.81 5.72
CA ASP A 80 6.04 -4.14 5.35
C ASP A 80 6.41 -4.93 6.61
N HIS A 81 6.78 -6.19 6.45
CA HIS A 81 7.22 -7.06 7.52
C HIS A 81 8.38 -6.42 8.31
N VAL A 82 8.51 -6.77 9.59
CA VAL A 82 9.57 -6.23 10.47
C VAL A 82 10.99 -6.52 9.97
N SER A 83 11.13 -7.49 9.08
CA SER A 83 12.41 -7.87 8.45
C SER A 83 12.70 -7.12 7.14
N ASN A 84 11.79 -6.27 6.67
CA ASN A 84 12.03 -5.44 5.50
C ASN A 84 13.16 -4.43 5.77
N ASP A 85 13.92 -4.08 4.72
CA ASP A 85 14.99 -3.11 4.85
C ASP A 85 14.47 -1.67 4.70
N PHE A 86 13.94 -1.14 5.80
CA PHE A 86 13.47 0.24 5.87
C PHE A 86 14.59 1.28 5.70
N ASN A 87 15.86 0.91 5.88
CA ASN A 87 16.98 1.83 5.64
C ASN A 87 17.12 2.09 4.13
N ILE A 88 17.05 1.03 3.32
CA ILE A 88 17.07 1.15 1.85
C ILE A 88 15.83 1.88 1.35
N LEU A 89 14.65 1.55 1.89
CA LEU A 89 13.42 2.29 1.57
C LEU A 89 13.60 3.80 1.83
N THR A 90 14.08 4.17 3.02
CA THR A 90 14.27 5.57 3.41
C THR A 90 15.34 6.27 2.56
N ALA A 91 16.41 5.56 2.18
CA ALA A 91 17.45 6.08 1.30
C ALA A 91 16.94 6.38 -0.12
N ASN A 92 15.97 5.59 -0.59
CA ASN A 92 15.36 5.72 -1.92
C ASN A 92 14.16 6.68 -1.96
N LEU A 93 13.70 7.17 -0.81
CA LEU A 93 12.54 8.06 -0.73
C LEU A 93 12.77 9.33 -1.55
N LEU A 94 11.78 9.71 -2.35
CA LEU A 94 11.81 10.94 -3.13
C LEU A 94 11.78 12.15 -2.19
N LYS A 95 12.77 13.04 -2.33
CA LYS A 95 12.89 14.27 -1.54
C LYS A 95 12.26 15.48 -2.24
N ASP A 96 11.13 15.26 -2.92
CA ASP A 96 10.43 16.31 -3.68
C ASP A 96 9.42 17.09 -2.84
N GLY A 97 9.22 16.70 -1.58
CA GLY A 97 8.39 17.42 -0.61
C GLY A 97 6.89 17.30 -0.84
N LYS A 98 6.43 16.34 -1.67
CA LYS A 98 5.01 16.18 -1.98
C LYS A 98 4.20 15.48 -0.89
N TYR A 99 4.86 14.78 0.03
CA TYR A 99 4.21 14.07 1.12
C TYR A 99 5.15 13.87 2.31
N PHE A 100 4.55 13.70 3.48
CA PHE A 100 5.21 13.21 4.68
C PHE A 100 5.23 11.69 4.66
N ALA A 101 6.36 11.08 5.02
CA ALA A 101 6.56 9.64 4.96
C ALA A 101 6.83 9.06 6.35
N ALA A 102 6.26 7.88 6.63
CA ALA A 102 6.58 7.10 7.82
C ALA A 102 6.65 5.61 7.47
N GLY A 103 7.64 4.90 8.03
CA GLY A 103 7.72 3.44 7.97
C GLY A 103 6.88 2.79 9.07
N VAL A 104 6.15 1.72 8.75
CA VAL A 104 5.30 0.97 9.68
C VAL A 104 5.66 -0.52 9.64
N PRO A 105 6.60 -0.97 10.50
CA PRO A 105 7.03 -2.35 10.53
C PRO A 105 5.95 -3.24 11.17
N GLY A 106 5.56 -4.31 10.48
CA GLY A 106 4.60 -5.29 10.98
C GLY A 106 3.88 -6.05 9.86
N SER A 107 3.30 -7.20 10.20
CA SER A 107 2.46 -7.95 9.26
C SER A 107 1.11 -7.24 9.05
N PHE A 108 0.76 -6.98 7.79
CA PHE A 108 -0.55 -6.41 7.43
C PHE A 108 -1.72 -7.39 7.63
N HIS A 109 -1.44 -8.67 7.92
CA HIS A 109 -2.46 -9.62 8.38
C HIS A 109 -2.93 -9.31 9.82
N GLY A 110 -2.21 -8.46 10.55
CA GLY A 110 -2.58 -7.95 11.87
C GLY A 110 -3.05 -6.50 11.83
N ARG A 111 -3.29 -5.94 13.02
CA ARG A 111 -3.57 -4.50 13.17
C ARG A 111 -2.26 -3.71 13.11
N LEU A 112 -2.19 -2.76 12.17
CA LEU A 112 -1.07 -1.82 12.05
C LEU A 112 -1.45 -0.39 12.45
N PHE A 113 -2.72 -0.01 12.25
CA PHE A 113 -3.20 1.35 12.42
C PHE A 113 -4.36 1.44 13.42
N PRO A 114 -4.55 2.61 14.07
CA PRO A 114 -5.77 2.93 14.81
C PRO A 114 -7.03 2.82 13.94
N LYS A 115 -8.20 2.81 14.58
CA LYS A 115 -9.47 2.87 13.84
C LYS A 115 -9.62 4.25 13.19
N ALA A 116 -10.14 4.28 11.96
CA ALA A 116 -10.46 5.51 11.22
C ALA A 116 -9.28 6.51 11.07
N SER A 117 -8.07 5.99 10.85
CA SER A 117 -6.85 6.81 10.69
C SER A 117 -6.24 6.78 9.29
N LEU A 118 -6.88 6.09 8.34
CA LEU A 118 -6.45 5.99 6.95
C LEU A 118 -7.62 6.34 6.04
N SER A 119 -7.37 7.19 5.06
CA SER A 119 -8.30 7.61 4.02
C SER A 119 -8.27 6.66 2.81
N PHE A 120 -7.08 6.14 2.50
CA PHE A 120 -6.88 5.21 1.40
C PHE A 120 -5.83 4.14 1.75
N VAL A 121 -6.00 2.94 1.19
CA VAL A 121 -5.06 1.84 1.37
C VAL A 121 -4.76 1.23 0.01
N TYR A 122 -3.47 1.14 -0.30
CA TYR A 122 -2.92 0.48 -1.47
C TYR A 122 -2.21 -0.80 -1.05
N SER A 123 -2.32 -1.84 -1.89
CA SER A 123 -1.52 -3.04 -1.77
C SER A 123 -1.39 -3.68 -3.15
N SER A 124 -0.18 -4.07 -3.51
CA SER A 124 0.10 -4.66 -4.82
C SER A 124 1.14 -5.76 -4.67
N TYR A 125 0.84 -6.94 -5.22
CA TYR A 125 1.71 -8.13 -5.12
C TYR A 125 2.13 -8.48 -3.68
N ALA A 126 1.29 -8.17 -2.70
CA ALA A 126 1.52 -8.54 -1.30
C ALA A 126 0.47 -9.53 -0.77
N LEU A 127 -0.79 -9.41 -1.20
CA LEU A 127 -1.91 -10.20 -0.65
C LEU A 127 -1.83 -11.70 -0.94
N GLN A 128 -1.05 -12.13 -1.94
CA GLN A 128 -0.88 -13.54 -2.24
C GLN A 128 0.03 -14.27 -1.23
N TRP A 129 0.78 -13.55 -0.42
CA TRP A 129 1.65 -14.15 0.58
C TRP A 129 0.83 -14.53 1.82
N LEU A 130 0.95 -15.78 2.25
CA LEU A 130 0.22 -16.29 3.41
C LEU A 130 0.94 -15.92 4.69
N SER A 131 0.19 -15.63 5.76
CA SER A 131 0.75 -15.44 7.10
C SER A 131 1.39 -16.70 7.68
N LYS A 132 0.90 -17.87 7.26
CA LYS A 132 1.34 -19.19 7.73
C LYS A 132 1.11 -20.22 6.62
N ALA A 133 1.96 -21.25 6.57
CA ALA A 133 1.70 -22.42 5.75
C ALA A 133 0.34 -23.04 6.14
N PRO A 134 -0.51 -23.41 5.17
CA PRO A 134 -1.69 -24.25 5.40
C PRO A 134 -1.32 -25.46 6.28
N GLN A 135 -2.19 -25.77 7.25
CA GLN A 135 -1.90 -26.80 8.24
C GLN A 135 -1.76 -28.18 7.59
N GLU A 136 -2.50 -28.40 6.51
CA GLU A 136 -2.55 -29.62 5.72
C GLU A 136 -1.24 -29.92 4.99
N LEU A 137 -0.40 -28.89 4.78
CA LEU A 137 0.95 -29.04 4.23
C LEU A 137 2.00 -29.35 5.29
N ARG A 138 1.67 -29.23 6.58
CA ARG A 138 2.59 -29.54 7.70
C ARG A 138 2.56 -31.01 8.05
N ASP A 139 1.45 -31.68 7.81
CA ASP A 139 1.28 -33.11 8.06
C ASP A 139 1.61 -33.91 6.80
N SER A 140 2.79 -34.51 6.76
CA SER A 140 3.29 -35.33 5.65
C SER A 140 2.45 -36.57 5.32
N ASN A 141 1.48 -36.88 6.19
CA ASN A 141 0.55 -38.01 6.09
C ASN A 141 -0.78 -37.62 5.42
N LEU A 142 -1.04 -36.33 5.19
CA LEU A 142 -2.25 -35.89 4.51
C LEU A 142 -2.08 -35.91 2.98
N PRO A 143 -3.15 -36.23 2.21
CA PRO A 143 -3.09 -36.26 0.74
C PRO A 143 -2.71 -34.93 0.11
N ALA A 144 -2.90 -33.82 0.85
CA ALA A 144 -2.60 -32.46 0.42
C ALA A 144 -1.11 -32.11 0.51
N CYS A 145 -0.26 -32.96 1.10
CA CYS A 145 1.17 -32.71 1.21
C CYS A 145 1.82 -32.68 -0.19
N ASN A 146 2.12 -31.48 -0.69
CA ASN A 146 2.87 -31.26 -1.94
C ASN A 146 4.31 -31.77 -1.78
N LYS A 147 4.51 -33.07 -1.96
CA LYS A 147 5.84 -33.69 -2.00
C LYS A 147 6.55 -33.25 -3.28
N GLY A 148 7.33 -32.17 -3.20
CA GLY A 148 8.23 -31.72 -4.27
C GLY A 148 7.92 -30.36 -4.91
N SER A 149 7.04 -29.54 -4.34
CA SER A 149 6.71 -28.21 -4.87
C SER A 149 6.77 -27.15 -3.76
N ASP A 150 7.83 -26.34 -3.74
CA ASP A 150 8.02 -25.22 -2.80
C ASP A 150 7.18 -23.99 -3.20
N SER A 151 5.86 -24.16 -3.32
CA SER A 151 4.99 -23.13 -3.92
C SER A 151 4.33 -22.19 -2.91
N ALA A 152 4.46 -22.45 -1.61
CA ALA A 152 3.88 -21.62 -0.55
C ALA A 152 4.96 -20.82 0.17
N THR A 153 5.20 -19.61 -0.29
CA THR A 153 6.02 -18.66 0.45
C THR A 153 5.16 -17.92 1.47
N ILE A 154 5.70 -17.82 2.68
CA ILE A 154 5.03 -17.31 3.88
C ILE A 154 5.77 -16.06 4.32
N ILE A 155 5.03 -15.04 4.74
CA ILE A 155 5.58 -13.78 5.30
C ILE A 155 5.00 -13.47 6.67
#